data_AF-A0A523N8W6-F1
#
_entry.id   AF-A0A523N8W6-F1
#
_cell.length_a   1.000
_cell.length_b   1.000
_cell.length_c   1.000
_cell.angle_alpha   90.00
_cell.angle_beta   90.00
_cell.angle_gamma   90.00
#
_symmetry.space_group_name_H-M   'P 1'
#
loop_
_entity.id
_entity.type
_entity.pdbx_description
1 polymer ?
#
loop_
_entity_poly.entity_id
_entity_poly.type
_entity_poly.pdbx_seq_one_letter_code
_entity_poly.pdbx_strand_id
1 'polypeptide(L)'
;MKSLVSNSGKECCKVGQSGLTFATFQPRQECVLFTGKPELSIDAKQRLAIPAKTRSMLEQARVGNALYIIWGANGVLWLWPERTFEDIAGEIEPTLTPAVEQMDFDELTFPETQRLDIDSAGRIRLPQELLEEAGLGSRVLLVGVRHHLEIWDPDAWATQHREKVGRRPEIAQRLRGLEHRPRGDPRREP
;
A
#
# COMPACT_ATOMS: atom_id res chain seq x y z
N MET A 1 36.72 23.65 -22.02
CA MET A 1 37.06 22.38 -21.34
C MET A 1 35.79 21.77 -20.77
N LYS A 2 35.43 20.57 -21.27
CA LYS A 2 34.53 19.52 -20.73
C LYS A 2 33.15 19.96 -20.21
N SER A 3 32.09 19.86 -21.01
CA SER A 3 31.28 18.65 -21.33
C SER A 3 30.24 18.35 -20.24
N LEU A 4 28.99 18.76 -20.51
CA LEU A 4 27.80 18.21 -19.89
C LEU A 4 27.30 17.08 -20.80
N VAL A 5 27.33 15.86 -20.26
CA VAL A 5 26.88 14.65 -20.92
C VAL A 5 25.37 14.52 -20.73
N SER A 6 24.69 14.48 -21.87
CA SER A 6 23.33 14.00 -22.07
C SER A 6 23.15 12.57 -21.56
N ASN A 7 21.99 12.24 -20.97
CA ASN A 7 21.42 10.94 -21.27
C ASN A 7 19.89 10.90 -21.20
N SER A 8 19.34 10.57 -22.38
CA SER A 8 17.98 10.30 -22.79
C SER A 8 17.17 9.33 -21.91
N GLY A 9 15.90 9.68 -21.67
CA GLY A 9 14.83 8.79 -21.20
C GLY A 9 13.63 8.84 -22.14
N LYS A 10 13.80 8.24 -23.32
CA LYS A 10 12.86 7.90 -24.40
C LYS A 10 11.36 8.21 -24.18
N GLU A 11 10.90 9.21 -24.93
CA GLU A 11 9.51 9.44 -25.31
C GLU A 11 9.03 8.33 -26.25
N CYS A 12 7.78 7.90 -26.09
CA CYS A 12 7.09 7.09 -27.09
C CYS A 12 5.84 7.85 -27.56
N CYS A 13 6.04 8.78 -28.49
CA CYS A 13 4.96 9.49 -29.18
C CYS A 13 4.25 8.54 -30.15
N LYS A 14 2.95 8.29 -29.95
CA LYS A 14 2.05 7.91 -31.04
C LYS A 14 1.37 9.18 -31.54
N VAL A 15 1.75 9.61 -32.73
CA VAL A 15 1.10 10.71 -33.45
C VAL A 15 -0.19 10.16 -34.07
N GLY A 16 -1.33 10.55 -33.50
CA GLY A 16 -2.65 10.48 -34.14
C GLY A 16 -3.20 11.89 -34.23
N GLN A 17 -3.34 12.41 -35.45
CA GLN A 17 -3.78 13.78 -35.71
C GLN A 17 -5.27 13.97 -35.39
N SER A 18 -5.59 15.19 -34.95
CA SER A 18 -6.92 15.79 -34.72
C SER A 18 -7.59 15.54 -33.36
N GLY A 19 -7.88 16.65 -32.66
CA GLY A 19 -8.59 16.69 -31.39
C GLY A 19 -7.67 17.09 -30.23
N LEU A 20 -7.75 18.36 -29.80
CA LEU A 20 -7.15 18.82 -28.56
C LEU A 20 -7.85 18.12 -27.38
N THR A 21 -7.31 16.98 -26.99
CA THR A 21 -7.49 16.44 -25.64
C THR A 21 -6.10 16.46 -25.04
N PHE A 22 -5.83 17.43 -24.17
CA PHE A 22 -4.70 17.32 -23.26
C PHE A 22 -4.98 16.08 -22.42
N ALA A 23 -4.38 14.94 -22.78
CA ALA A 23 -4.27 13.83 -21.86
C ALA A 23 -3.50 14.40 -20.68
N THR A 24 -4.20 14.63 -19.56
CA THR A 24 -3.58 15.01 -18.31
C THR A 24 -2.52 13.95 -18.05
N PHE A 25 -1.26 14.34 -18.14
CA PHE A 25 -0.14 13.52 -17.71
C PHE A 25 -0.34 13.35 -16.21
N GLN A 26 -1.05 12.30 -15.81
CA GLN A 26 -1.11 11.93 -14.41
C GLN A 26 0.34 11.66 -14.01
N PRO A 27 0.92 12.43 -13.08
CA PRO A 27 2.24 12.10 -12.56
C PRO A 27 2.17 10.64 -12.11
N ARG A 28 3.19 9.84 -12.45
CA ARG A 28 3.30 8.50 -11.90
C ARG A 28 3.12 8.66 -10.40
N GLN A 29 2.08 8.04 -9.83
CA GLN A 29 1.90 7.97 -8.38
C GLN A 29 3.28 7.66 -7.79
N GLU A 30 3.67 8.43 -6.78
CA GLU A 30 4.93 8.24 -6.06
C GLU A 30 4.85 6.86 -5.38
N CYS A 31 5.15 5.79 -6.13
CA CYS A 31 4.96 4.42 -5.69
C CYS A 31 6.25 3.89 -5.09
N VAL A 32 6.21 3.59 -3.81
CA VAL A 32 7.25 2.80 -3.15
C VAL A 32 6.99 1.30 -3.36
N LEU A 33 8.05 0.51 -3.48
CA LEU A 33 7.96 -0.96 -3.66
C LEU A 33 8.53 -1.70 -2.44
N PHE A 34 7.68 -2.11 -1.51
CA PHE A 34 8.10 -2.92 -0.37
C PHE A 34 8.26 -4.39 -0.74
N THR A 35 9.38 -4.98 -0.29
CA THR A 35 9.74 -6.38 -0.50
C THR A 35 10.46 -6.94 0.72
N GLY A 36 10.46 -8.27 0.85
CA GLY A 36 11.11 -8.97 1.95
C GLY A 36 10.20 -9.12 3.18
N LYS A 37 10.74 -9.75 4.23
CA LYS A 37 10.00 -10.08 5.46
C LYS A 37 10.92 -10.11 6.70
N PRO A 38 11.58 -9.01 7.06
CA PRO A 38 12.39 -8.96 8.28
C PRO A 38 11.57 -9.29 9.52
N GLU A 39 12.20 -10.02 10.45
CA GLU A 39 11.69 -10.21 11.80
C GLU A 39 12.14 -9.05 12.67
N LEU A 40 11.21 -8.49 13.44
CA LEU A 40 11.39 -7.32 14.29
C LEU A 40 10.78 -7.59 15.66
N SER A 41 11.09 -6.69 16.60
CA SER A 41 10.52 -6.72 17.94
C SER A 41 9.75 -5.45 18.24
N ILE A 42 8.62 -5.61 18.93
CA ILE A 42 7.86 -4.51 19.53
C ILE A 42 8.41 -4.32 20.94
N ASP A 43 8.83 -3.10 21.26
CA ASP A 43 9.36 -2.79 22.59
C ASP A 43 8.25 -2.64 23.65
N ALA A 44 8.63 -2.55 24.92
CA ALA A 44 7.68 -2.41 26.04
C ALA A 44 6.81 -1.14 25.99
N LYS A 45 7.13 -0.18 25.11
CA LYS A 45 6.34 1.04 24.88
C LYS A 45 5.52 0.96 23.58
N GLN A 46 5.31 -0.25 23.08
CA GLN A 46 4.58 -0.55 21.84
C GLN A 46 5.21 0.11 20.62
N ARG A 47 6.54 0.30 20.62
CA ARG A 47 7.24 0.89 19.48
C ARG A 47 7.85 -0.18 18.60
N LEU A 48 7.66 -0.02 17.30
CA LEU A 48 8.27 -0.84 16.26
C LEU A 48 9.32 -0.02 15.52
N ALA A 49 10.55 -0.53 15.43
CA ALA A 49 11.61 0.12 14.67
C ALA A 49 11.41 -0.13 13.17
N ILE A 50 11.27 0.96 12.39
CA ILE A 50 11.19 0.88 10.95
C ILE A 50 12.61 0.68 10.38
N PRO A 51 12.86 -0.41 9.62
CA PRO A 51 14.19 -0.67 9.07
C PRO A 51 14.73 0.52 8.28
N ALA A 52 16.03 0.82 8.42
CA ALA A 52 16.66 1.96 7.77
C ALA A 52 16.44 1.96 6.25
N LYS A 53 16.50 0.78 5.61
CA LYS A 53 16.19 0.63 4.18
C LYS A 53 14.78 1.09 3.83
N THR A 54 13.78 0.70 4.63
CA THR A 54 12.39 1.11 4.45
C THR A 54 12.25 2.63 4.59
N ARG A 55 12.89 3.24 5.59
CA ARG A 55 12.88 4.70 5.78
C ARG A 55 13.50 5.44 4.59
N SER A 56 14.66 4.99 4.10
CA SER A 56 15.28 5.58 2.91
C SER A 56 14.39 5.46 1.66
N MET A 57 13.62 4.38 1.54
CA MET A 57 12.69 4.22 0.43
C MET A 57 11.51 5.18 0.51
N LEU A 58 10.94 5.40 1.70
CA LEU A 58 9.88 6.40 1.92
C LEU A 58 10.37 7.81 1.54
N GLU A 59 11.58 8.17 1.98
CA GLU A 59 12.20 9.47 1.68
C GLU A 59 12.47 9.64 0.18
N GLN A 60 13.07 8.64 -0.48
CA GLN A 60 13.37 8.67 -1.91
C GLN A 60 12.12 8.76 -2.77
N ALA A 61 11.04 8.07 -2.37
CA ALA A 61 9.76 8.15 -3.04
C ALA A 61 8.97 9.41 -2.68
N ARG A 62 9.40 10.19 -1.68
CA ARG A 62 8.73 11.43 -1.22
C ARG A 62 7.30 11.24 -0.71
N VAL A 63 7.01 10.05 -0.17
CA VAL A 63 5.68 9.62 0.28
C VAL A 63 5.37 9.96 1.75
N GLY A 64 6.04 10.96 2.29
CA GLY A 64 5.86 11.41 3.69
C GLY A 64 6.79 10.74 4.70
N ASN A 65 6.66 11.15 5.96
CA ASN A 65 7.43 10.62 7.11
C ASN A 65 6.51 10.03 8.21
N ALA A 66 5.31 9.64 7.82
CA ALA A 66 4.37 8.90 8.64
C ALA A 66 3.84 7.69 7.88
N LEU A 67 3.21 6.79 8.63
CA LEU A 67 2.53 5.62 8.09
C LEU A 67 1.09 5.59 8.61
N TYR A 68 0.12 5.20 7.81
CA TYR A 68 -1.22 4.84 8.32
C TYR A 68 -1.25 3.37 8.68
N ILE A 69 -1.71 3.04 9.88
CA ILE A 69 -2.07 1.68 10.25
C ILE A 69 -3.54 1.45 9.96
N ILE A 70 -3.86 0.35 9.26
CA ILE A 70 -5.23 -0.02 8.89
C ILE A 70 -5.44 -1.53 9.01
N TRP A 71 -6.69 -1.97 9.17
CA TRP A 71 -7.06 -3.36 8.97
C TRP A 71 -7.10 -3.70 7.48
N GLY A 72 -6.26 -4.64 7.07
CA GLY A 72 -6.29 -5.18 5.71
C GLY A 72 -7.45 -6.13 5.48
N ALA A 73 -7.92 -6.25 4.24
CA ALA A 73 -8.97 -7.18 3.85
C ALA A 73 -8.64 -8.67 4.11
N ASN A 74 -7.37 -8.98 4.42
CA ASN A 74 -6.90 -10.30 4.83
C ASN A 74 -6.87 -10.50 6.36
N GLY A 75 -7.41 -9.55 7.14
CA GLY A 75 -7.50 -9.61 8.59
C GLY A 75 -6.17 -9.40 9.31
N VAL A 76 -5.22 -8.67 8.70
CA VAL A 76 -3.97 -8.30 9.37
C VAL A 76 -3.73 -6.79 9.27
N LEU A 77 -2.93 -6.26 10.19
CA LEU A 77 -2.59 -4.84 10.21
C LEU A 77 -1.64 -4.50 9.07
N TRP A 78 -2.00 -3.49 8.29
CA TRP A 78 -1.21 -2.94 7.20
C TRP A 78 -0.65 -1.58 7.60
N LEU A 79 0.56 -1.27 7.13
CA LEU A 79 1.16 0.06 7.20
C LEU A 79 1.30 0.61 5.79
N TRP A 80 0.61 1.70 5.52
CA TRP A 80 0.69 2.44 4.26
C TRP A 80 1.55 3.70 4.41
N PRO A 81 2.37 4.06 3.40
CA PRO A 81 2.97 5.39 3.35
C PRO A 81 1.90 6.48 3.38
N GLU A 82 2.13 7.53 4.16
CA GLU A 82 1.21 8.66 4.37
C GLU A 82 0.56 9.15 3.08
N ARG A 83 1.36 9.63 2.12
CA ARG A 83 0.81 10.19 0.88
C ARG A 83 0.12 9.14 0.02
N THR A 84 0.66 7.92 -0.02
CA THR A 84 0.04 6.84 -0.79
C THR A 84 -1.34 6.49 -0.23
N PHE A 85 -1.49 6.47 1.10
CA PHE A 85 -2.79 6.25 1.72
C PHE A 85 -3.76 7.40 1.46
N GLU A 86 -3.31 8.64 1.62
CA GLU A 86 -4.11 9.85 1.38
C GLU A 86 -4.59 9.93 -0.07
N ASP A 87 -3.73 9.59 -1.04
CA ASP A 87 -4.09 9.51 -2.45
C ASP A 87 -5.20 8.47 -2.68
N ILE A 88 -5.04 7.25 -2.15
CA ILE A 88 -6.03 6.17 -2.30
C ILE A 88 -7.36 6.52 -1.62
N ALA A 89 -7.30 7.07 -0.40
CA ALA A 89 -8.49 7.50 0.33
C ALA A 89 -9.20 8.68 -0.37
N GLY A 90 -8.44 9.54 -1.05
CA GLY A 90 -8.95 10.67 -1.82
C GLY A 90 -9.46 10.34 -3.22
N GLU A 91 -9.21 9.13 -3.75
CA GLU A 91 -9.75 8.70 -5.06
C GLU A 91 -11.29 8.58 -5.04
N ILE A 92 -11.89 8.47 -3.86
CA ILE A 92 -13.33 8.39 -3.66
C ILE A 92 -13.89 9.81 -3.49
N GLU A 93 -14.65 10.27 -4.49
CA GLU A 93 -15.37 11.55 -4.44
C GLU A 93 -16.41 11.55 -3.30
N PRO A 94 -16.38 12.53 -2.38
CA PRO A 94 -17.40 12.65 -1.34
C PRO A 94 -18.80 12.81 -1.95
N THR A 95 -19.75 12.04 -1.44
CA THR A 95 -21.14 12.05 -1.90
C THR A 95 -22.11 11.95 -0.72
N LEU A 96 -23.29 12.55 -0.87
CA LEU A 96 -24.38 12.42 0.12
C LEU A 96 -25.12 11.08 0.01
N THR A 97 -24.92 10.35 -1.09
CA THR A 97 -25.56 9.05 -1.37
C THR A 97 -24.52 8.02 -1.81
N PRO A 98 -23.58 7.64 -0.93
CA PRO A 98 -22.65 6.55 -1.21
C PRO A 98 -23.41 5.22 -1.33
N ALA A 99 -22.82 4.24 -2.02
CA ALA A 99 -23.34 2.88 -2.05
C ALA A 99 -23.23 2.25 -0.64
N VAL A 100 -24.15 1.35 -0.30
CA VAL A 100 -24.18 0.71 1.03
C VAL A 100 -22.87 -0.03 1.31
N GLU A 101 -22.35 -0.75 0.33
CA GLU A 101 -21.09 -1.49 0.47
C GLU A 101 -19.88 -0.55 0.72
N GLN A 102 -19.94 0.67 0.21
CA GLN A 102 -18.92 1.69 0.46
C GLN A 102 -19.05 2.24 1.88
N MET A 103 -20.26 2.53 2.34
CA MET A 103 -20.50 2.96 3.72
C MET A 103 -20.01 1.91 4.72
N ASP A 104 -20.40 0.65 4.53
CA ASP A 104 -19.99 -0.46 5.39
C ASP A 104 -18.46 -0.59 5.42
N PHE A 105 -17.81 -0.47 4.26
CA PHE A 105 -16.35 -0.52 4.18
C PHE A 105 -15.70 0.66 4.93
N ASP A 106 -16.22 1.87 4.75
CA ASP A 106 -15.69 3.07 5.37
C ASP A 106 -15.87 3.04 6.89
N GLU A 107 -17.04 2.62 7.38
CA GLU A 107 -17.37 2.47 8.80
C GLU A 107 -16.56 1.37 9.49
N LEU A 108 -16.19 0.30 8.77
CA LEU A 108 -15.31 -0.75 9.30
C LEU A 108 -13.84 -0.36 9.29
N THR A 109 -13.41 0.48 8.35
CA THR A 109 -11.98 0.70 8.07
C THR A 109 -11.44 1.99 8.68
N PHE A 110 -12.10 3.12 8.44
CA PHE A 110 -11.54 4.43 8.80
C PHE A 110 -11.58 4.75 10.31
N PRO A 111 -12.57 4.32 11.11
CA PRO A 111 -12.54 4.51 12.56
C PRO A 111 -11.32 3.85 13.24
N GLU A 112 -10.89 2.70 12.73
CA GLU A 112 -9.73 1.94 13.22
C GLU A 112 -8.40 2.40 12.59
N THR A 113 -8.46 3.29 11.59
CA THR A 113 -7.29 3.79 10.87
C THR A 113 -6.60 4.90 11.65
N GLN A 114 -5.29 4.79 11.86
CA GLN A 114 -4.52 5.79 12.59
C GLN A 114 -3.24 6.19 11.88
N ARG A 115 -2.94 7.49 11.87
CA ARG A 115 -1.68 8.04 11.37
C ARG A 115 -0.59 7.92 12.45
N LEU A 116 0.52 7.27 12.10
CA LEU A 116 1.65 6.99 12.97
C LEU A 116 2.89 7.74 12.49
N ASP A 117 3.33 8.74 13.25
CA ASP A 117 4.57 9.46 12.97
C ASP A 117 5.81 8.59 13.22
N ILE A 118 6.78 8.68 12.32
CA ILE A 118 8.11 8.10 12.53
C ILE A 118 8.93 9.05 13.40
N ASP A 119 9.28 8.61 14.61
CA ASP A 119 10.09 9.39 15.55
C ASP A 119 11.52 9.62 15.05
N SER A 120 12.28 10.47 15.73
CA SER A 120 13.68 10.77 15.38
C SER A 120 14.61 9.55 15.46
N ALA A 121 14.21 8.48 16.15
CA ALA A 121 14.93 7.22 16.22
C ALA A 121 14.48 6.23 15.12
N GLY A 122 13.54 6.61 14.25
CA GLY A 122 13.03 5.77 13.18
C GLY A 122 12.01 4.73 13.64
N ARG A 123 11.26 4.98 14.71
CA ARG A 123 10.24 4.07 15.24
C ARG A 123 8.85 4.67 15.09
N ILE A 124 7.86 3.80 14.97
CA ILE A 124 6.44 4.15 15.11
C ILE A 124 5.91 3.59 16.42
N ARG A 125 4.91 4.24 17.01
CA ARG A 125 4.16 3.71 18.16
C ARG A 125 2.89 3.06 17.66
N LEU A 126 2.73 1.76 17.91
CA LEU A 126 1.55 1.00 17.52
C LEU A 126 0.45 1.17 18.59
N PRO A 127 -0.82 1.35 18.21
CA PRO A 127 -1.93 1.40 19.15
C PRO A 127 -2.09 0.07 19.87
N GLN A 128 -2.28 0.10 21.19
CA GLN A 128 -2.36 -1.11 22.01
C GLN A 128 -3.55 -2.00 21.61
N GLU A 129 -4.70 -1.40 21.40
CA GLU A 129 -5.95 -2.08 21.03
C GLU A 129 -5.77 -2.91 19.75
N LEU A 130 -5.20 -2.30 18.70
CA LEU A 130 -4.89 -3.01 17.45
C LEU A 130 -3.91 -4.17 17.64
N LEU A 131 -2.91 -4.03 18.53
CA LEU A 131 -1.99 -5.13 18.83
C LEU A 131 -2.70 -6.30 19.52
N GLU A 132 -3.57 -6.00 20.47
CA GLU A 132 -4.34 -6.99 21.22
C GLU A 132 -5.33 -7.73 20.32
N GLU A 133 -6.08 -6.99 19.50
CA GLU A 133 -7.03 -7.55 18.53
C GLU A 133 -6.34 -8.39 17.45
N ALA A 134 -5.17 -7.96 16.96
CA ALA A 134 -4.38 -8.71 15.99
C ALA A 134 -3.63 -9.90 16.60
N GLY A 135 -3.68 -10.07 17.92
CA GLY A 135 -2.95 -11.13 18.63
C GLY A 135 -1.42 -11.00 18.48
N LEU A 136 -0.90 -9.77 18.34
CA LEU A 136 0.52 -9.52 18.11
C LEU A 136 1.29 -9.45 19.44
N GLY A 137 2.28 -10.32 19.58
CA GLY A 137 3.23 -10.31 20.69
C GLY A 137 4.44 -9.39 20.46
N SER A 138 5.48 -9.58 21.28
CA SER A 138 6.72 -8.79 21.18
C SER A 138 7.56 -9.12 19.94
N ARG A 139 7.29 -10.23 19.25
CA ARG A 139 8.01 -10.70 18.06
C ARG A 139 7.06 -10.66 16.87
N VAL A 140 7.45 -9.95 15.81
CA VAL A 140 6.60 -9.76 14.62
C VAL A 140 7.42 -9.90 13.33
N LEU A 141 6.76 -10.26 12.24
CA LEU A 141 7.30 -10.10 10.89
C LEU A 141 6.73 -8.82 10.28
N LEU A 142 7.62 -8.00 9.70
CA LEU A 142 7.22 -6.87 8.87
C LEU A 142 7.37 -7.29 7.41
N VAL A 143 6.26 -7.56 6.72
CA VAL A 143 6.24 -8.16 5.39
C VAL A 143 5.95 -7.11 4.34
N GLY A 144 6.84 -6.93 3.36
CA GLY A 144 6.59 -6.02 2.24
C GLY A 144 5.69 -6.66 1.18
N VAL A 145 4.54 -6.03 0.93
CA VAL A 145 3.54 -6.49 -0.06
C VAL A 145 3.26 -5.37 -1.06
N ARG A 146 4.24 -5.13 -1.94
CA ARG A 146 4.16 -4.15 -3.02
C ARG A 146 4.05 -2.71 -2.50
N HIS A 147 2.86 -2.21 -2.18
CA HIS A 147 2.62 -0.80 -1.84
C HIS A 147 2.50 -0.54 -0.34
N HIS A 148 2.28 -1.58 0.46
CA HIS A 148 2.18 -1.51 1.90
C HIS A 148 3.10 -2.54 2.58
N LEU A 149 3.24 -2.38 3.89
CA LEU A 149 3.84 -3.37 4.76
C LEU A 149 2.72 -4.04 5.56
N GLU A 150 2.87 -5.32 5.89
CA GLU A 150 1.96 -6.03 6.77
C GLU A 150 2.69 -6.40 8.07
N ILE A 151 2.02 -6.28 9.21
CA ILE A 151 2.54 -6.71 10.51
C ILE A 151 1.91 -8.06 10.84
N TRP A 152 2.75 -9.07 11.04
CA TRP A 152 2.31 -10.44 11.26
C TRP A 152 2.89 -11.01 12.54
N ASP A 153 2.09 -11.84 13.20
CA ASP A 153 2.63 -12.92 14.03
C ASP A 153 3.39 -13.91 13.11
N PRO A 154 4.64 -14.29 13.45
CA PRO A 154 5.45 -15.15 12.58
C PRO A 154 4.85 -16.54 12.30
N ASP A 155 4.13 -17.12 13.27
CA ASP A 155 3.56 -18.47 13.14
C ASP A 155 2.26 -18.44 12.33
N ALA A 156 1.43 -17.42 12.56
CA ALA A 156 0.26 -17.13 11.75
C ALA A 156 0.66 -16.89 10.28
N TRP A 157 1.71 -16.10 10.03
CA TRP A 157 2.23 -15.89 8.69
C TRP A 157 2.72 -17.19 8.05
N ALA A 158 3.51 -17.99 8.77
CA ALA A 158 4.04 -19.25 8.24
C ALA A 158 2.92 -20.23 7.82
N THR A 159 1.85 -20.29 8.62
CA THR A 159 0.67 -21.11 8.37
C THR A 159 -0.06 -20.64 7.11
N GLN A 160 -0.46 -19.37 7.06
CA GLN A 160 -1.17 -18.82 5.89
C GLN A 160 -0.31 -18.83 4.63
N HIS A 161 0.98 -18.56 4.74
CA HIS A 161 1.90 -18.55 3.61
C HIS A 161 2.00 -19.96 3.01
N ARG A 162 2.12 -21.01 3.84
CA ARG A 162 2.17 -22.40 3.37
C ARG A 162 0.89 -22.77 2.60
N GLU A 163 -0.27 -22.39 3.11
CA GLU A 163 -1.54 -22.62 2.42
C GLU A 163 -1.59 -21.92 1.06
N LYS A 164 -1.23 -20.63 1.02
CA LYS A 164 -1.19 -19.83 -0.22
C LYS A 164 -0.17 -20.37 -1.23
N VAL A 165 0.96 -20.89 -0.77
CA VAL A 165 1.98 -21.54 -1.62
C VAL A 165 1.41 -22.79 -2.28
N GLY A 166 0.68 -23.63 -1.56
CA GLY A 166 0.01 -24.81 -2.12
C GLY A 166 -0.98 -24.44 -3.23
N ARG A 167 -1.69 -23.32 -3.06
CA ARG A 167 -2.67 -22.80 -4.03
C ARG A 167 -2.09 -21.86 -5.10
N ARG A 168 -0.77 -21.67 -5.14
CA ARG A 168 -0.12 -20.65 -6.00
C ARG A 168 -0.53 -20.75 -7.48
N PRO A 169 -0.61 -21.93 -8.13
CA PRO A 169 -1.03 -22.03 -9.53
C PRO A 169 -2.47 -21.53 -9.77
N GLU A 170 -3.40 -21.89 -8.89
CA GLU A 170 -4.80 -21.48 -8.97
C GLU A 170 -4.96 -19.97 -8.77
N ILE A 171 -4.24 -19.41 -7.80
CA ILE A 171 -4.21 -17.96 -7.54
C ILE A 171 -3.70 -17.23 -8.80
N ALA A 172 -2.62 -17.71 -9.41
CA ALA A 172 -2.06 -17.12 -10.62
C ALA A 172 -3.04 -17.21 -11.82
N GLN A 173 -3.83 -18.28 -11.92
CA GLN A 173 -4.83 -18.42 -12.97
C GLN A 173 -6.02 -17.46 -12.77
N ARG A 174 -6.53 -17.32 -11.54
CA ARG A 174 -7.63 -16.39 -11.22
C ARG A 174 -7.25 -14.94 -11.51
N LEU A 175 -6.03 -14.54 -11.16
CA LEU A 175 -5.53 -13.18 -11.43
C LEU A 175 -5.56 -12.84 -12.92
N ARG A 176 -5.12 -13.75 -13.79
CA ARG A 176 -5.19 -13.55 -15.25
C ARG A 176 -6.62 -13.31 -15.74
N GLY A 177 -7.60 -13.99 -15.14
CA GLY A 177 -9.01 -13.81 -15.47
C GLY A 177 -9.57 -12.45 -15.03
N LEU A 178 -9.09 -11.90 -13.91
CA LEU A 178 -9.47 -10.56 -13.43
C LEU A 178 -8.84 -9.44 -14.26
N GLU A 179 -7.58 -9.59 -14.67
CA GLU A 179 -6.88 -8.63 -15.53
C GLU A 179 -7.50 -8.51 -16.94
N HIS A 180 -8.23 -9.53 -17.39
CA HIS A 180 -8.87 -9.58 -18.71
C HIS A 180 -10.35 -9.12 -18.72
N ARG A 181 -10.91 -8.67 -17.59
CA ARG A 181 -12.22 -8.01 -17.61
C ARG A 181 -12.00 -6.60 -18.19
N PRO A 182 -12.58 -6.25 -19.36
CA PRO A 182 -12.44 -4.90 -19.88
C PRO A 182 -12.95 -3.94 -18.82
N ARG A 183 -12.11 -2.97 -18.41
CA ARG A 183 -12.56 -1.83 -17.60
C ARG A 183 -13.79 -1.28 -18.31
N GLY A 184 -14.93 -1.29 -17.61
CA GLY A 184 -16.25 -1.04 -18.21
C GLY A 184 -16.19 0.14 -19.16
N ASP A 185 -16.49 -0.11 -20.44
CA ASP A 185 -16.76 0.95 -21.40
C ASP A 185 -18.07 1.61 -20.98
N PRO A 186 -18.08 2.89 -20.55
CA PRO A 186 -19.30 3.57 -20.13
C PRO A 186 -20.31 3.76 -21.27
N ARG A 187 -19.95 3.43 -22.52
CA ARG A 187 -20.79 3.63 -23.72
C ARG A 187 -21.62 2.42 -24.13
N ARG A 188 -21.98 1.55 -23.19
CA ARG A 188 -22.96 0.48 -23.43
C ARG A 188 -24.00 0.39 -22.33
N GLU A 189 -25.00 1.25 -22.42
CA GLU A 189 -26.38 0.87 -22.10
C GLU A 189 -27.24 1.10 -23.36
N PRO A 190 -28.34 0.33 -23.52
CA PRO A 190 -29.09 0.22 -24.78
C PRO A 190 -29.84 1.49 -25.21
#